data_AF-A0AAN2QUI2-F1
#
_entry.id   AF-A0AAN2QUI2-F1
#
_cell.length_a   1.000
_cell.length_b   1.000
_cell.length_c   1.000
_cell.angle_alpha   90.00
_cell.angle_beta   90.00
_cell.angle_gamma   90.00
#
_symmetry.space_group_name_H-M   'P 1'
#
loop_
_entity.id
_entity.type
_entity.pdbx_description
1 polymer ?
#
loop_
_entity_poly.entity_id
_entity_poly.type
_entity_poly.pdbx_seq_one_letter_code
_entity_poly.pdbx_strand_id
1 'polypeptide(L)'
;MTETFEKIEHSPSWQKKFVRTKSGSIKENVLNNVTLIFNNDPLFVSKFHFNEFTRDNEIIDKMIIAGGTIKAGIIEDVADDFIVEYIQRKYDFTVRPELVYRAFSMVCRLNPYNPATGYFDEAKSEWDSVKRVDTFLPEFLGAPKNKVTTITTKLFLTGTVAKAYNPESQLKNFKPYYLVTNHCL
;
A
#
# COMPACT_ATOMS: atom_id res chain seq x y z
N MET A 1 -35.75 -23.71 -39.01
CA MET A 1 -34.48 -22.98 -39.20
C MET A 1 -34.05 -22.53 -37.82
N THR A 2 -33.13 -23.27 -37.20
CA THR A 2 -32.65 -22.97 -35.85
C THR A 2 -31.56 -21.91 -35.96
N GLU A 3 -31.90 -20.66 -35.67
CA GLU A 3 -30.91 -19.61 -35.47
C GLU A 3 -30.11 -19.93 -34.21
N THR A 4 -28.86 -20.31 -34.43
CA THR A 4 -27.86 -20.47 -33.38
C THR A 4 -27.38 -19.09 -33.01
N PHE A 5 -27.84 -18.58 -31.87
CA PHE A 5 -27.28 -17.37 -31.26
C PHE A 5 -25.86 -17.68 -30.77
N GLU A 6 -24.86 -17.30 -31.55
CA GLU A 6 -23.47 -17.24 -31.08
C GLU A 6 -23.38 -16.28 -29.89
N LYS A 7 -23.16 -16.82 -28.69
CA LYS A 7 -22.73 -16.05 -27.53
C LYS A 7 -21.32 -15.50 -27.82
N ILE A 8 -21.24 -14.25 -28.26
CA ILE A 8 -19.97 -13.51 -28.24
C ILE A 8 -19.70 -13.13 -26.78
N GLU A 9 -19.04 -14.01 -26.03
CA GLU A 9 -18.46 -13.65 -24.74
C GLU A 9 -17.35 -12.63 -24.99
N HIS A 10 -17.69 -11.35 -24.84
CA HIS A 10 -16.71 -10.29 -24.99
C HIS A 10 -15.84 -10.22 -23.73
N SER A 11 -14.81 -11.09 -23.66
CA SER A 11 -13.82 -11.02 -22.59
C SER A 11 -13.20 -9.61 -22.52
N PRO A 12 -12.90 -9.08 -21.32
CA PRO A 12 -12.23 -7.79 -21.15
C PRO A 12 -10.97 -7.67 -22.01
N SER A 13 -10.70 -6.48 -22.54
CA SER A 13 -9.58 -6.24 -23.47
C SER A 13 -8.22 -6.64 -22.89
N TRP A 14 -8.04 -6.52 -21.57
CA TRP A 14 -6.80 -6.90 -20.88
C TRP A 14 -6.57 -8.41 -20.86
N GLN A 15 -7.60 -9.25 -20.87
CA GLN A 15 -7.46 -10.71 -20.90
C GLN A 15 -6.91 -11.23 -22.24
N LYS A 16 -6.99 -10.42 -23.30
CA LYS A 16 -6.34 -10.72 -24.58
C LYS A 16 -4.81 -10.69 -24.47
N LYS A 17 -4.27 -10.03 -23.44
CA LYS A 17 -2.82 -9.93 -23.18
C LYS A 17 -2.27 -11.16 -22.43
N PHE A 18 -3.11 -12.14 -22.09
CA PHE A 18 -2.61 -13.39 -21.50
C PHE A 18 -1.67 -14.11 -22.46
N VAL A 19 -0.56 -14.61 -21.90
CA VAL A 19 0.30 -15.56 -22.59
C VAL A 19 -0.47 -16.87 -22.73
N ARG A 20 -0.61 -17.36 -23.96
CA ARG A 20 -1.39 -18.55 -24.31
C ARG A 20 -0.50 -19.66 -24.87
N THR A 21 -0.99 -20.89 -24.79
CA THR A 21 -0.39 -22.05 -25.44
C THR A 21 -0.69 -22.03 -26.94
N LYS A 22 -0.08 -22.95 -27.70
CA LYS A 22 -0.39 -23.14 -29.14
C LYS A 22 -1.86 -23.54 -29.39
N SER A 23 -2.51 -24.18 -28.41
CA SER A 23 -3.93 -24.56 -28.47
C SER A 23 -4.88 -23.40 -28.15
N GLY A 24 -4.38 -22.24 -27.72
CA GLY A 24 -5.17 -21.06 -27.38
C GLY A 24 -5.58 -20.96 -25.90
N SER A 25 -5.37 -22.01 -25.10
CA SER A 25 -5.58 -21.98 -23.64
C SER A 25 -4.61 -21.02 -22.94
N ILE A 26 -4.99 -20.47 -21.79
CA ILE A 26 -4.07 -19.63 -20.99
C ILE A 26 -2.90 -20.52 -20.54
N LYS A 27 -1.67 -20.02 -20.74
CA LYS A 27 -0.48 -20.76 -20.34
C LYS A 27 -0.35 -20.73 -18.81
N GLU A 28 -0.30 -21.91 -18.23
CA GLU A 28 -0.14 -22.10 -16.79
C GLU A 28 1.20 -21.59 -16.28
N ASN A 29 1.23 -21.24 -14.99
CA ASN A 29 2.46 -20.89 -14.28
C ASN A 29 3.29 -19.77 -14.94
N VAL A 30 2.60 -18.79 -15.53
CA VAL A 30 3.21 -17.58 -16.12
C VAL A 30 2.98 -16.39 -15.20
N LEU A 31 4.08 -15.80 -14.69
CA LEU A 31 4.04 -14.64 -13.78
C LEU A 31 3.21 -13.47 -14.34
N ASN A 32 3.43 -13.13 -15.62
CA ASN A 32 2.71 -12.04 -16.29
C ASN A 32 1.18 -12.25 -16.28
N ASN A 33 0.70 -13.49 -16.39
CA ASN A 33 -0.74 -13.75 -16.37
C ASN A 33 -1.33 -13.43 -14.99
N VAL A 34 -0.65 -13.82 -13.91
CA VAL A 34 -1.10 -13.51 -12.54
C VAL A 34 -1.02 -12.01 -12.25
N THR A 35 0.06 -11.34 -12.68
CA THR A 35 0.18 -9.88 -12.55
C THR A 35 -0.91 -9.14 -13.32
N LEU A 36 -1.28 -9.59 -14.52
CA LEU A 36 -2.40 -9.03 -15.26
C LEU A 36 -3.72 -9.17 -14.49
N ILE A 37 -3.96 -10.32 -13.85
CA ILE A 37 -5.14 -10.53 -13.01
C ILE A 37 -5.13 -9.55 -11.83
N PHE A 38 -4.02 -9.44 -11.10
CA PHE A 38 -3.92 -8.54 -9.94
C PHE A 38 -4.13 -7.07 -10.29
N ASN A 39 -3.69 -6.64 -11.47
CA ASN A 39 -3.82 -5.25 -11.90
C ASN A 39 -5.18 -4.90 -12.53
N ASN A 40 -6.03 -5.88 -12.88
CA ASN A 40 -7.25 -5.62 -13.65
C ASN A 40 -8.51 -6.31 -13.12
N ASP A 41 -8.40 -7.36 -12.32
CA ASP A 41 -9.55 -8.02 -11.72
C ASP A 41 -10.15 -7.11 -10.62
N PRO A 42 -11.47 -6.83 -10.65
CA PRO A 42 -12.12 -6.03 -9.62
C PRO A 42 -11.92 -6.53 -8.19
N LEU A 43 -11.64 -7.82 -8.00
CA LEU A 43 -11.37 -8.37 -6.67
C LEU A 43 -10.04 -7.86 -6.09
N PHE A 44 -9.02 -7.66 -6.94
CA PHE A 44 -7.63 -7.41 -6.53
C PHE A 44 -7.15 -5.99 -6.83
N VAL A 45 -7.76 -5.32 -7.81
CA VAL A 45 -7.33 -4.00 -8.27
C VAL A 45 -7.22 -3.02 -7.10
N SER A 46 -6.07 -2.34 -7.02
CA SER A 46 -5.74 -1.38 -5.98
C SER A 46 -5.72 -1.92 -4.54
N LYS A 47 -5.71 -3.24 -4.31
CA LYS A 47 -5.67 -3.79 -2.94
C LYS A 47 -4.28 -4.14 -2.42
N PHE A 48 -3.31 -4.32 -3.31
CA PHE A 48 -1.96 -4.78 -2.98
C PHE A 48 -0.99 -3.61 -2.99
N HIS A 49 -0.44 -3.30 -1.81
CA HIS A 49 0.44 -2.14 -1.61
C HIS A 49 1.69 -2.52 -0.83
N PHE A 50 2.76 -1.76 -1.06
CA PHE A 50 3.97 -1.84 -0.27
C PHE A 50 3.97 -0.75 0.80
N ASN A 51 3.95 -1.14 2.06
CA ASN A 51 4.03 -0.20 3.17
C ASN A 51 5.47 0.25 3.35
N GLU A 52 5.77 1.50 3.01
CA GLU A 52 7.14 2.05 3.11
C GLU A 52 7.61 2.24 4.55
N PHE A 53 6.67 2.36 5.49
CA PHE A 53 6.95 2.56 6.91
C PHE A 53 7.36 1.24 7.59
N THR A 54 6.58 0.18 7.43
CA THR A 54 6.89 -1.16 8.00
C THR A 54 7.83 -1.96 7.12
N ARG A 55 7.90 -1.63 5.82
CA ARG A 55 8.59 -2.37 4.74
C ARG A 55 7.95 -3.72 4.41
N ASP A 56 6.66 -3.87 4.71
CA ASP A 56 5.89 -5.07 4.42
C ASP A 56 5.01 -4.93 3.17
N ASN A 57 4.69 -6.08 2.57
CA ASN A 57 3.67 -6.15 1.52
C ASN A 57 2.31 -6.38 2.18
N GLU A 58 1.34 -5.54 1.88
CA GLU A 58 0.07 -5.51 2.58
C GLU A 58 -1.13 -5.51 1.63
N ILE A 59 -2.24 -6.02 2.15
CA ILE A 59 -3.56 -5.97 1.57
C ILE A 59 -4.32 -4.84 2.28
N ILE A 60 -4.67 -3.76 1.58
CA ILE A 60 -5.30 -2.61 2.24
C ILE A 60 -6.78 -2.81 2.55
N ASP A 61 -7.45 -3.69 1.81
CA ASP A 61 -8.89 -3.97 1.94
C ASP A 61 -9.16 -5.46 2.00
N LYS A 62 -10.09 -5.85 2.88
CA LYS A 62 -10.51 -7.25 2.98
C LYS A 62 -11.02 -7.79 1.64
N MET A 63 -10.74 -9.07 1.39
CA MET A 63 -11.22 -9.79 0.22
C MET A 63 -12.01 -11.02 0.65
N ILE A 64 -13.07 -11.33 -0.09
CA ILE A 64 -13.88 -12.52 0.14
C ILE A 64 -13.71 -13.42 -1.07
N ILE A 65 -13.16 -14.61 -0.84
CA ILE A 65 -12.85 -15.60 -1.87
C ILE A 65 -13.40 -16.95 -1.42
N ALA A 66 -14.24 -17.59 -2.24
CA ALA A 66 -14.80 -18.91 -1.98
C ALA A 66 -15.49 -19.07 -0.59
N GLY A 67 -16.01 -17.97 -0.02
CA GLY A 67 -16.59 -17.95 1.32
C GLY A 67 -15.58 -17.75 2.47
N GLY A 68 -14.28 -17.83 2.18
CA GLY A 68 -13.19 -17.41 3.06
C GLY A 68 -12.97 -15.89 3.04
N THR A 69 -12.41 -15.36 4.14
CA THR A 69 -12.06 -13.94 4.26
C THR A 69 -10.56 -13.78 4.39
N ILE A 70 -9.95 -13.05 3.46
CA ILE A 70 -8.58 -12.55 3.58
C ILE A 70 -8.68 -11.15 4.19
N LYS A 71 -8.05 -10.97 5.35
CA LYS A 71 -8.09 -9.70 6.11
C LYS A 71 -7.18 -8.66 5.46
N ALA A 72 -7.43 -7.39 5.79
CA ALA A 72 -6.48 -6.32 5.52
C ALA A 72 -5.27 -6.44 6.46
N GLY A 73 -4.11 -5.97 6.00
CA GLY A 73 -2.82 -6.03 6.69
C GLY A 73 -1.81 -6.91 5.96
N ILE A 74 -0.84 -7.43 6.71
CA ILE A 74 0.19 -8.33 6.19
C ILE A 74 -0.48 -9.60 5.66
N ILE A 75 -0.03 -10.05 4.49
CA ILE A 75 -0.55 -11.27 3.87
C ILE A 75 -0.30 -12.49 4.78
N GLU A 76 -1.36 -13.25 5.07
CA GLU A 76 -1.27 -14.52 5.79
C GLU A 76 -0.90 -15.66 4.82
N ASP A 77 -0.22 -16.70 5.31
CA ASP A 77 0.24 -17.82 4.49
C ASP A 77 -0.92 -18.52 3.74
N VAL A 78 -2.13 -18.56 4.30
CA VAL A 78 -3.29 -19.20 3.64
C VAL A 78 -3.89 -18.36 2.49
N ALA A 79 -3.49 -17.10 2.36
CA ALA A 79 -4.08 -16.19 1.38
C ALA A 79 -3.71 -16.57 -0.06
N ASP A 80 -2.54 -17.16 -0.29
CA ASP A 80 -2.12 -17.59 -1.62
C ASP A 80 -2.98 -18.76 -2.13
N ASP A 81 -3.31 -19.74 -1.28
CA ASP A 81 -4.19 -20.86 -1.60
C ASP A 81 -5.59 -20.41 -2.03
N PHE A 82 -6.18 -19.45 -1.31
CA PHE A 82 -7.46 -18.85 -1.72
C PHE A 82 -7.35 -18.16 -3.09
N ILE A 83 -6.27 -17.42 -3.33
CA ILE A 83 -6.06 -16.75 -4.62
C ILE A 83 -5.82 -17.77 -5.75
N VAL A 84 -5.10 -18.86 -5.49
CA VAL A 84 -4.91 -19.97 -6.43
C VAL A 84 -6.26 -20.57 -6.81
N GLU A 85 -7.10 -20.90 -5.81
CA GLU A 85 -8.45 -21.44 -6.04
C GLU A 85 -9.28 -20.47 -6.88
N TYR A 86 -9.24 -19.17 -6.57
CA TYR A 86 -9.95 -18.15 -7.32
C TYR A 86 -9.52 -18.10 -8.79
N ILE A 87 -8.20 -18.09 -9.04
CA ILE A 87 -7.64 -18.03 -10.39
C ILE A 87 -8.07 -19.27 -11.18
N GLN A 88 -7.97 -20.45 -10.57
CA GLN A 88 -8.36 -21.70 -11.21
C GLN A 88 -9.84 -21.71 -11.59
N ARG A 89 -10.73 -21.30 -10.67
CA ARG A 89 -12.18 -21.31 -10.90
C ARG A 89 -12.66 -20.26 -11.90
N LYS A 90 -12.03 -19.07 -11.90
CA LYS A 90 -12.48 -17.95 -12.74
C LYS A 90 -11.81 -17.90 -14.12
N TYR A 91 -10.55 -18.29 -14.21
CA TYR A 91 -9.75 -18.14 -15.43
C TYR A 91 -9.38 -19.47 -16.10
N ASP A 92 -9.76 -20.61 -15.51
CA ASP A 92 -9.59 -21.94 -16.09
C ASP A 92 -8.11 -22.31 -16.38
N PHE A 93 -7.22 -21.99 -15.44
CA PHE A 93 -5.83 -22.44 -15.48
C PHE A 93 -5.22 -22.56 -14.08
N THR A 94 -4.24 -23.46 -13.93
CA THR A 94 -3.55 -23.67 -12.65
C THR A 94 -2.31 -22.78 -12.50
N VAL A 95 -2.08 -22.31 -11.28
CA VAL A 95 -0.87 -21.58 -10.87
C VAL A 95 -0.32 -22.14 -9.56
N ARG A 96 1.00 -22.14 -9.42
CA ARG A 96 1.66 -22.49 -8.16
C ARG A 96 1.53 -21.34 -7.13
N PRO A 97 1.32 -21.64 -5.83
CA PRO A 97 1.25 -20.63 -4.77
C PRO A 97 2.46 -19.69 -4.73
N GLU A 98 3.68 -20.19 -4.95
CA GLU A 98 4.88 -19.33 -4.90
C GLU A 98 4.90 -18.29 -6.02
N LEU A 99 4.28 -18.60 -7.16
CA LEU A 99 4.16 -17.65 -8.27
C LEU A 99 3.11 -16.57 -7.98
N VAL A 100 2.06 -16.90 -7.24
CA VAL A 100 1.07 -15.97 -6.72
C VAL A 100 1.72 -14.99 -5.74
N TYR A 101 2.46 -15.50 -4.75
CA TYR A 101 3.19 -14.65 -3.80
C TYR A 101 4.21 -13.73 -4.49
N ARG A 102 4.93 -14.23 -5.51
CA ARG A 102 5.86 -13.41 -6.32
C ARG A 102 5.14 -12.31 -7.09
N ALA A 103 4.01 -12.61 -7.71
CA ALA A 103 3.20 -11.61 -8.40
C ALA A 103 2.67 -10.56 -7.42
N PHE A 104 2.23 -10.99 -6.24
CA PHE A 104 1.72 -10.13 -5.18
C PHE A 104 2.81 -9.15 -4.72
N SER A 105 3.99 -9.69 -4.38
CA SER A 105 5.15 -8.89 -4.00
C SER A 105 5.54 -7.87 -5.07
N MET A 106 5.48 -8.24 -6.35
CA MET A 106 5.79 -7.32 -7.45
C MET A 106 4.76 -6.21 -7.59
N VAL A 107 3.47 -6.52 -7.47
CA VAL A 107 2.39 -5.52 -7.54
C VAL A 107 2.44 -4.57 -6.35
N CYS A 108 2.67 -5.07 -5.14
CA CYS A 108 2.88 -4.23 -3.95
C CYS A 108 4.00 -3.21 -4.19
N ARG A 109 5.14 -3.64 -4.74
CA ARG A 109 6.29 -2.75 -5.01
C ARG A 109 6.00 -1.66 -6.04
N LEU A 110 5.03 -1.88 -6.93
CA LEU A 110 4.57 -0.88 -7.88
C LEU A 110 3.57 0.12 -7.28
N ASN A 111 2.98 -0.23 -6.13
CA ASN A 111 2.03 0.59 -5.39
C ASN A 111 2.54 0.87 -3.96
N PRO A 112 3.63 1.64 -3.80
CA PRO A 112 4.10 2.03 -2.48
C PRO A 112 3.14 3.03 -1.82
N TYR A 113 2.99 2.93 -0.51
CA TYR A 113 2.30 3.92 0.30
C TYR A 113 3.01 4.11 1.63
N ASN A 114 2.88 5.31 2.20
CA ASN A 114 3.43 5.62 3.51
C ASN A 114 2.29 6.00 4.47
N PRO A 115 1.93 5.15 5.43
CA PRO A 115 0.84 5.45 6.35
C PRO A 115 1.14 6.67 7.24
N ALA A 116 2.42 6.97 7.52
CA ALA A 116 2.79 8.10 8.35
C ALA A 116 2.48 9.45 7.67
N THR A 117 2.68 9.56 6.36
CA THR A 117 2.35 10.79 5.62
C THR A 117 0.84 11.01 5.56
N GLY A 118 0.07 9.94 5.35
CA GLY A 118 -1.40 10.01 5.38
C GLY A 118 -1.93 10.52 6.73
N TYR A 119 -1.38 10.01 7.84
CA TYR A 119 -1.71 10.50 9.18
C TYR A 119 -1.38 11.99 9.36
N PHE A 120 -0.21 12.44 8.91
CA PHE A 120 0.16 13.85 9.03
C PHE A 120 -0.69 14.78 8.16
N ASP A 121 -1.08 14.33 6.96
CA ASP A 121 -1.97 15.09 6.08
C ASP A 121 -3.38 15.24 6.69
N GLU A 122 -3.91 14.17 7.28
CA GLU A 122 -5.17 14.17 8.02
C GLU A 122 -5.08 15.07 9.25
N ALA A 123 -4.06 14.90 10.10
CA ALA A 123 -3.86 15.72 11.29
C ALA A 123 -3.70 17.21 10.97
N LYS A 124 -3.07 17.55 9.83
CA LYS A 124 -2.97 18.93 9.36
C LYS A 124 -4.34 19.51 8.98
N SER A 125 -5.23 18.71 8.42
CA SER A 125 -6.59 19.13 8.04
C SER A 125 -7.46 19.45 9.27
N GLU A 126 -7.18 18.81 10.40
CA GLU A 126 -7.89 18.99 11.68
C GLU A 126 -7.22 20.01 12.62
N TRP A 127 -6.14 20.65 12.18
CA TRP A 127 -5.36 21.50 13.06
C TRP A 127 -6.10 22.77 13.49
N ASP A 128 -6.18 23.00 14.81
CA ASP A 128 -6.89 24.12 15.43
C ASP A 128 -6.12 25.45 15.47
N SER A 129 -4.99 25.56 14.76
CA SER A 129 -4.12 26.73 14.73
C SER A 129 -3.44 27.11 16.06
N VAL A 130 -3.56 26.29 17.12
CA VAL A 130 -2.94 26.57 18.42
C VAL A 130 -1.57 25.90 18.53
N LYS A 131 -0.54 26.69 18.85
CA LYS A 131 0.85 26.25 18.96
C LYS A 131 1.10 25.57 20.30
N ARG A 132 1.35 24.26 20.27
CA ARG A 132 1.60 23.43 21.47
C ARG A 132 3.00 22.82 21.56
N VAL A 133 3.80 22.95 20.51
CA VAL A 133 5.14 22.33 20.43
C VAL A 133 6.05 22.78 21.58
N ASP A 134 5.94 24.03 22.02
CA ASP A 134 6.84 24.61 23.03
C ASP A 134 6.57 24.07 24.44
N THR A 135 5.36 23.54 24.69
CA THR A 135 4.92 23.02 25.99
C THR A 135 4.67 21.51 25.99
N PHE A 136 4.77 20.84 24.84
CA PHE A 136 4.54 19.40 24.70
C PHE A 136 5.32 18.55 25.73
N LEU A 137 6.66 18.62 25.78
CA LEU A 137 7.42 17.83 26.77
C LEU A 137 7.15 18.26 28.22
N PRO A 138 7.07 19.56 28.56
CA PRO A 138 6.68 19.98 29.91
C PRO A 138 5.32 19.46 30.38
N GLU A 139 4.29 19.55 29.54
CA GLU A 139 2.92 19.18 29.91
C GLU A 139 2.72 17.67 29.99
N PHE A 140 3.27 16.92 29.04
CA PHE A 140 3.03 15.47 28.94
C PHE A 140 4.05 14.63 29.72
N LEU A 141 5.30 15.10 29.86
CA LEU A 141 6.40 14.33 30.47
C LEU A 141 7.00 15.01 31.71
N GLY A 142 6.48 16.16 32.14
CA GLY A 142 7.01 16.90 33.30
C GLY A 142 8.41 17.49 33.09
N ALA A 143 8.86 17.62 31.84
CA ALA A 143 10.17 18.18 31.53
C ALA A 143 10.26 19.67 31.95
N PRO A 144 11.44 20.17 32.37
CA PRO A 144 11.58 21.58 32.71
C PRO A 144 11.25 22.49 31.52
N LYS A 145 10.39 23.49 31.72
CA LYS A 145 10.06 24.50 30.71
C LYS A 145 11.20 25.51 30.57
N ASN A 146 12.17 25.21 29.71
CA ASN A 146 13.29 26.08 29.41
C ASN A 146 13.64 26.04 27.91
N LYS A 147 14.52 26.97 27.48
CA LYS A 147 14.90 27.15 26.08
C LYS A 147 15.46 25.87 25.44
N VAL A 148 16.22 25.08 26.20
CA VAL A 148 16.81 23.83 25.69
C VAL A 148 15.70 22.83 25.40
N THR A 149 14.80 22.59 26.35
CA THR A 149 13.65 21.69 26.17
C THR A 149 12.82 22.11 24.96
N THR A 150 12.48 23.39 24.82
CA THR A 150 11.70 23.89 23.69
C THR A 150 12.40 23.66 22.34
N ILE A 151 13.70 23.93 22.23
CA ILE A 151 14.45 23.71 20.99
C ILE A 151 14.52 22.21 20.66
N THR A 152 14.79 21.37 21.66
CA THR A 152 14.83 19.92 21.49
C THR A 152 13.49 19.38 20.99
N THR A 153 12.38 19.82 21.59
CA THR A 153 11.03 19.41 21.15
C THR A 153 10.75 19.83 19.72
N LYS A 154 11.05 21.08 19.36
CA LYS A 154 10.88 21.59 17.99
C LYS A 154 11.68 20.75 17.01
N LEU A 155 12.96 20.52 17.29
CA LEU A 155 13.85 19.78 16.41
C LEU A 155 13.40 18.32 16.25
N PHE A 156 13.01 17.67 17.35
CA PHE A 156 12.54 16.28 17.33
C PHE A 156 11.25 16.11 16.53
N LEU A 157 10.24 16.95 16.78
CA LEU A 157 8.93 16.82 16.10
C LEU A 157 9.02 17.24 14.63
N THR A 158 9.65 18.37 14.32
CA THR A 158 9.82 18.82 12.92
C THR A 158 10.70 17.86 12.13
N GLY A 159 11.77 17.32 12.73
CA GLY A 159 12.60 16.31 12.11
C GLY A 159 11.86 14.99 11.85
N THR A 160 11.02 14.55 12.79
CA THR A 160 10.18 13.35 12.62
C THR A 160 9.21 13.50 11.44
N VAL A 161 8.50 14.63 11.37
CA VAL A 161 7.59 14.92 10.25
C VAL A 161 8.37 14.98 8.93
N ALA A 162 9.49 15.70 8.89
CA ALA A 162 10.33 15.79 7.70
C ALA A 162 10.84 14.41 7.23
N LYS A 163 11.17 13.51 8.17
CA LYS A 163 11.59 12.13 7.87
C LYS A 163 10.50 11.29 7.24
N ALA A 164 9.26 11.48 7.68
CA ALA A 164 8.12 10.76 7.11
C ALA A 164 7.88 11.16 5.65
N TYR A 165 7.93 12.46 5.31
CA TYR A 165 7.76 12.92 3.92
C TYR A 165 9.01 12.73 3.06
N ASN A 166 10.19 12.81 3.66
CA ASN A 166 11.46 12.59 2.98
C ASN A 166 12.38 11.70 3.83
N PRO A 167 12.44 10.39 3.53
CA PRO A 167 13.30 9.44 4.24
C PRO A 167 14.78 9.82 4.27
N GLU A 168 15.27 10.66 3.36
CA GLU A 168 16.68 11.10 3.33
C GLU A 168 16.94 12.33 4.23
N SER A 169 15.90 12.95 4.77
CA SER A 169 16.09 14.10 5.66
C SER A 169 16.89 13.72 6.91
N GLN A 170 17.79 14.62 7.30
CA GLN A 170 18.66 14.46 8.47
C GLN A 170 18.47 15.64 9.41
N LEU A 171 18.38 15.33 10.71
CA LEU A 171 18.28 16.33 11.79
C LEU A 171 19.42 17.36 11.73
N LYS A 172 20.61 16.97 11.27
CA LYS A 172 21.79 17.85 11.15
C LYS A 172 21.61 19.00 10.16
N ASN A 173 20.65 18.90 9.23
CA ASN A 173 20.38 19.94 8.23
C ASN A 173 19.41 21.02 8.77
N PHE A 174 18.81 20.81 9.94
CA PHE A 174 17.98 21.81 10.61
C PHE A 174 18.87 22.76 11.43
N LYS A 175 19.34 23.82 10.77
CA LYS A 175 20.08 24.88 11.47
C LYS A 175 19.12 25.59 12.44
N PRO A 176 19.45 25.70 13.74
CA PRO A 176 18.55 26.27 14.75
C PRO A 176 18.21 27.76 14.51
N TYR A 177 18.96 28.44 13.65
CA TYR A 177 18.72 29.84 13.28
C TYR A 177 17.62 30.06 12.23
N TYR A 178 17.19 29.02 11.49
CA TYR A 178 16.18 29.17 10.43
C TYR A 178 14.74 28.89 10.89
N LEU A 179 14.55 28.34 12.10
CA LEU A 179 13.22 28.10 12.68
C LEU A 179 12.59 29.34 13.33
N VAL A 180 13.26 30.50 13.26
CA VAL A 180 12.77 31.78 13.82
C VAL A 180 12.09 32.64 12.74
N THR A 181 12.26 32.32 11.45
CA THR A 181 11.71 33.12 10.36
C THR A 181 10.89 32.26 9.40
N ASN A 182 9.58 32.35 9.58
CA ASN A 182 8.52 32.14 8.60
C ASN A 182 8.11 30.70 8.22
N HIS A 183 6.85 30.43 8.56
CA HIS A 183 5.89 29.55 7.87
C HIS A 183 6.10 28.04 7.94
N CYS A 184 6.22 27.51 9.16
CA CYS A 184 5.60 26.22 9.50
C CYS A 184 5.07 26.30 10.93
N LEU A 185 3.83 25.83 11.14
CA LEU A 185 2.87 26.21 12.20
C LEU A 185 2.19 27.55 11.89
#